data_AF-A0AAD7GMV4-F1
#
_entry.id   AF-A0AAD7GMV4-F1
#
_cell.length_a   1.000
_cell.length_b   1.000
_cell.length_c   1.000
_cell.angle_alpha   90.00
_cell.angle_beta   90.00
_cell.angle_gamma   90.00
#
_symmetry.space_group_name_H-M   'P 1'
#
loop_
_entity.id
_entity.type
_entity.pdbx_description
1 polymer ?
#
loop_
_entity_poly.entity_id
_entity_poly.type
_entity_poly.pdbx_seq_one_letter_code
_entity_poly.pdbx_strand_id
1 'polypeptide(L)' 'SCMGYTGPFSDDEKCCVCKAPRYDPIVLQSSGGSNKVPDHKFETIPIESVFQPLWR' A
#
# COMPACT_ATOMS: atom_id res chain seq x y z
N SER A 1 -8.90 0.58 -8.40
CA SER A 1 -7.60 0.16 -7.86
C SER A 1 -6.75 1.40 -7.65
N CYS A 2 -6.23 1.62 -6.43
CA CYS A 2 -5.36 2.74 -6.09
C CYS A 2 -3.88 2.38 -6.34
N MET A 3 -2.97 3.35 -6.35
CA MET A 3 -1.54 3.09 -6.48
C MET A 3 -0.91 2.57 -5.18
N GLY A 4 0.12 1.74 -5.30
CA GLY A 4 0.96 1.37 -4.16
C GLY A 4 1.99 2.46 -3.87
N TYR A 5 2.04 2.93 -2.62
CA TYR A 5 2.97 3.97 -2.17
C TYR A 5 4.32 3.36 -1.79
N THR A 6 5.09 2.94 -2.80
CA THR A 6 6.42 2.33 -2.64
C THR A 6 7.45 3.02 -3.54
N GLY A 7 8.73 2.95 -3.16
CA GLY A 7 9.84 3.48 -3.96
C GLY A 7 9.70 4.99 -4.22
N PRO A 8 9.72 5.47 -5.49
CA PRO A 8 9.59 6.89 -5.83
C PRO A 8 8.29 7.55 -5.36
N PHE A 9 7.24 6.76 -5.09
CA PHE A 9 5.95 7.25 -4.63
C PHE A 9 5.78 7.07 -3.11
N SER A 10 6.87 6.82 -2.39
CA SER A 10 6.85 6.61 -0.94
C SER A 10 6.51 7.86 -0.14
N ASP A 11 6.70 9.05 -0.70
CA ASP A 11 6.37 10.33 -0.06
C ASP A 11 4.98 10.85 -0.44
N ASP A 12 4.30 10.22 -1.40
CA ASP A 12 2.97 10.65 -1.82
C ASP A 12 1.93 10.31 -0.72
N GLU A 13 1.06 11.29 -0.42
CA GLU A 13 -0.06 11.11 0.53
C GLU A 13 -1.42 10.95 -0.18
N LYS A 14 -1.46 11.15 -1.51
CA LYS A 14 -2.65 11.01 -2.34
C LYS A 14 -2.31 10.35 -3.66
N CYS A 15 -3.25 9.57 -4.17
CA CYS A 15 -3.09 8.91 -5.45
C CYS A 15 -3.06 9.94 -6.58
N CYS A 16 -2.04 9.89 -7.44
CA CYS A 16 -1.93 10.83 -8.56
C CYS A 16 -3.08 10.68 -9.58
N VAL A 17 -3.68 9.50 -9.69
CA VAL A 17 -4.75 9.15 -10.64
C VAL A 17 -6.14 9.49 -10.10
N CYS A 18 -6.53 8.93 -8.95
CA CYS A 18 -7.89 9.08 -8.41
C CYS A 18 -8.00 10.09 -7.26
N LYS A 19 -6.89 10.69 -6.82
CA LYS A 19 -6.82 11.64 -5.70
C LYS A 19 -7.31 11.11 -4.34
N ALA A 20 -7.54 9.80 -4.24
CA ALA A 20 -7.86 9.16 -2.96
C ALA A 20 -6.70 9.33 -1.96
N PRO A 21 -7.00 9.55 -0.66
CA PRO A 21 -5.98 9.67 0.37
C PRO A 21 -5.26 8.32 0.59
N ARG A 22 -3.99 8.39 0.98
CA ARG A 22 -3.19 7.22 1.40
C ARG A 22 -3.62 6.67 2.75
N TYR A 23 -4.02 7.57 3.64
CA TYR A 23 -4.39 7.25 5.02
C TYR A 23 -5.90 7.41 5.21
N ASP A 24 -6.45 6.67 6.18
CA ASP A 24 -7.84 6.83 6.61
C ASP A 24 -8.08 8.29 7.05
N PRO A 25 -8.94 9.04 6.34
CA PRO A 25 -9.18 10.45 6.62
C PRO A 25 -9.84 10.67 7.98
N ILE A 26 -10.63 9.72 8.50
CA ILE A 26 -11.33 9.81 9.78
C ILE A 26 -10.29 9.72 10.92
N VAL A 27 -9.40 8.74 10.84
CA VAL A 27 -8.35 8.53 11.85
C VAL A 27 -7.32 9.67 11.80
N LEU A 28 -6.95 10.12 10.60
CA LEU A 28 -6.01 11.22 10.44
C LEU A 28 -6.57 12.53 10.97
N GLN A 29 -7.85 12.83 10.71
CA GLN A 29 -8.50 14.05 11.19
C GLN A 29 -8.71 14.02 12.71
N SER A 30 -9.18 12.90 13.26
CA SER A 30 -9.41 12.75 14.72
C SER A 30 -8.12 12.82 15.54
N SER A 31 -6.98 12.42 14.97
CA SER A 31 -5.67 12.48 15.62
C SER A 31 -4.91 13.79 15.38
N GLY A 32 -5.53 14.77 14.71
CA GLY A 32 -4.86 16.02 14.35
C GLY A 32 -3.65 15.84 13.43
N GLY A 33 -3.66 14.79 12.59
CA GLY A 33 -2.56 14.45 11.69
C GLY A 33 -1.47 13.56 12.29
N SER A 34 -1.59 13.18 13.57
CA SER A 34 -0.56 12.38 14.25
C SER A 34 -0.65 10.89 13.93
N ASN A 35 -1.85 10.36 13.64
CA ASN A 35 -2.05 8.94 13.40
C ASN A 35 -2.32 8.67 11.92
N LYS A 36 -1.34 8.06 11.25
CA LYS A 36 -1.33 7.76 9.82
C LYS A 36 -1.62 6.27 9.59
N VAL A 37 -2.90 5.90 9.59
CA VAL A 37 -3.34 4.53 9.31
C VAL A 37 -3.55 4.36 7.81
N PRO A 38 -2.83 3.45 7.11
CA PRO A 38 -3.01 3.23 5.68
C PRO A 38 -4.42 2.72 5.37
N ASP A 39 -5.09 3.31 4.38
CA ASP A 39 -6.43 2.91 3.94
C ASP A 39 -6.41 1.56 3.18
N HIS A 40 -5.27 1.27 2.54
CA HIS A 40 -5.01 0.02 1.85
C HIS A 40 -3.62 -0.51 2.18
N LYS A 41 -3.55 -1.80 2.51
CA LYS A 41 -2.31 -2.54 2.72
C LYS A 41 -2.08 -3.48 1.55
N PHE A 42 -0.94 -3.33 0.87
CA PHE A 42 -0.49 -4.28 -0.14
C PHE A 42 0.43 -5.28 0.54
N GLU A 43 0.04 -6.55 0.56
CA GLU A 43 0.86 -7.61 1.12
C GLU A 43 1.71 -8.22 0.02
N THR A 44 3.02 -8.29 0.26
CA THR A 44 3.92 -9.07 -0.60
C THR A 44 3.76 -10.53 -0.22
N ILE A 45 3.12 -11.32 -1.09
CA ILE A 45 3.13 -12.77 -0.95
C ILE A 45 4.51 -13.26 -1.41
N PRO A 46 5.36 -13.79 -0.52
CA PRO A 46 6.63 -14.35 -0.93
C PRO A 46 6.33 -15.59 -1.79
N ILE A 47 6.67 -15.50 -3.08
CA ILE A 47 6.70 -16.68 -3.93
C ILE A 47 8.01 -17.39 -3.59
N GLU A 48 7.96 -18.33 -2.64
CA GLU A 48 9.08 -19.26 -2.49
C GLU A 48 9.23 -20.07 -3.79
N SER A 49 10.48 -20.38 -4.14
CA SER A 49 10.80 -21.19 -5.30
C SER A 49 10.39 -22.65 -5.08
N VAL A 50 9.09 -22.95 -5.15
CA VAL A 50 8.63 -24.32 -5.42
C VAL A 50 8.49 -24.46 -6.93
N PHE A 51 9.60 -24.24 -7.64
CA PHE A 51 9.82 -24.90 -8.92
C PHE A 51 10.06 -26.36 -8.53
N GLN A 52 9.00 -27.18 -8.46
CA GLN A 52 9.14 -28.62 -8.55
C GLN A 52 9.34 -28.94 -10.03
N PRO A 53 10.58 -29.13 -10.54
CA PRO A 53 10.74 -29.79 -11.81
C PRO A 53 10.05 -31.15 -11.68
N LEU A 54 8.97 -31.33 -12.43
CA LEU A 54 8.45 -32.63 -12.79
C LEU A 54 9.54 -33.29 -13.66
N TRP A 55 10.56 -33.86 -13.03
CA TRP A 55 11.47 -34.77 -13.70
C TRP A 55 10.64 -35.99 -14.14
N ARG A 56 10.59 -36.24 -15.45
CA ARG A 56 10.05 -37.46 -16.06
C ARG A 56 11.19 -38.43 -16.32
#